data_AF-A0AAQ0LW56-F1
#
_entry.id   AF-A0AAQ0LW56-F1
#
_cell.length_a   1.000
_cell.length_b   1.000
_cell.length_c   1.000
_cell.angle_alpha   90.00
_cell.angle_beta   90.00
_cell.angle_gamma   90.00
#
_symmetry.space_group_name_H-M   'P 1'
#
loop_
_entity.id
_entity.type
_entity.pdbx_description
1 polymer ?
#
loop_
_entity_poly.entity_id
_entity_poly.type
_entity_poly.pdbx_seq_one_letter_code
_entity_poly.pdbx_strand_id
1 'polypeptide(L)'
;MTEIKLYVFTEERNDVQGVYEEEELAEFFHYYLTELLREIECQYSIEEQLETHIQILGKLARYFKPNEIIVEDDKDLRIFLNLYNQLASNKLFYEAITVKDEIEEQDFIEFVNSNDDGWEQFKNNNYQIPQKKVKVEIHKHDSKNMLRKYISHIVDDNNIASVVRKLIIFEIDDLKENYETDELLNLQSIYLGDLLELDNSLRQTLYPNQTLLDRFCYLFNEEHEYVTDEVKCTTIYS
;
A
#
# COMPACT_ATOMS: atom_id res chain seq x y z
N MET A 1 14.71 -17.13 13.75
CA MET A 1 13.75 -16.63 12.76
C MET A 1 14.21 -17.18 11.44
N THR A 2 13.29 -17.79 10.71
CA THR A 2 13.58 -18.40 9.41
C THR A 2 13.28 -17.32 8.38
N GLU A 3 14.32 -16.84 7.71
CA GLU A 3 14.15 -15.92 6.59
C GLU A 3 13.35 -16.61 5.48
N ILE A 4 12.35 -15.91 4.93
CA ILE A 4 11.48 -16.40 3.86
C ILE A 4 11.90 -15.70 2.57
N LYS A 5 12.06 -16.48 1.49
CA LYS A 5 12.46 -15.96 0.18
C LYS A 5 11.24 -15.86 -0.72
N LEU A 6 10.98 -14.66 -1.22
CA LEU A 6 9.86 -14.38 -2.11
C LEU A 6 10.38 -14.03 -3.52
N TYR A 7 9.67 -14.52 -4.52
CA TYR A 7 9.92 -14.25 -5.94
C TYR A 7 8.81 -13.33 -6.46
N VAL A 8 9.18 -12.09 -6.78
CA VAL A 8 8.25 -11.07 -7.29
C VAL A 8 8.34 -11.05 -8.80
N PHE A 9 7.24 -11.35 -9.48
CA PHE A 9 7.17 -11.39 -10.93
C PHE A 9 6.52 -10.14 -11.50
N THR A 10 7.13 -9.61 -12.56
CA THR A 10 6.70 -8.38 -13.23
C THR A 10 6.69 -8.54 -14.75
N GLU A 11 5.83 -7.78 -15.43
CA GLU A 11 5.86 -7.64 -16.89
C GLU A 11 6.82 -6.51 -17.34
N GLU A 12 7.02 -6.32 -18.65
CA GLU A 12 7.85 -5.24 -19.24
C GLU A 12 7.47 -3.82 -18.77
N ARG A 13 6.27 -3.62 -18.21
CA ARG A 13 5.80 -2.34 -17.66
C ARG A 13 5.95 -2.23 -16.14
N ASN A 14 6.64 -3.18 -15.51
CA ASN A 14 6.80 -3.33 -14.06
C ASN A 14 5.50 -3.61 -13.28
N ASP A 15 4.42 -3.94 -13.97
CA ASP A 15 3.18 -4.41 -13.34
C ASP A 15 3.42 -5.77 -12.69
N VAL A 16 3.15 -5.86 -11.39
CA VAL A 16 3.31 -7.09 -10.61
C VAL A 16 2.25 -8.10 -11.01
N GLN A 17 2.70 -9.28 -11.42
CA GLN A 17 1.81 -10.37 -11.80
C GLN A 17 1.61 -11.40 -10.69
N GLY A 18 2.52 -11.43 -9.71
CA GLY A 18 2.41 -12.30 -8.55
C GLY A 18 3.66 -12.29 -7.70
N VAL A 19 3.49 -12.68 -6.44
CA VAL A 19 4.54 -12.93 -5.47
C VAL A 19 4.41 -14.39 -5.05
N TYR A 20 5.51 -15.15 -5.10
CA TYR A 20 5.49 -16.59 -4.84
C TYR A 20 6.62 -16.97 -3.88
N GLU A 21 6.36 -17.96 -3.04
CA GLU A 21 7.37 -18.73 -2.34
C GLU A 21 8.02 -19.79 -3.24
N GLU A 22 9.12 -20.38 -2.79
CA GLU A 22 9.83 -21.43 -3.53
C GLU A 22 8.94 -22.65 -3.82
N GLU A 23 8.10 -23.05 -2.85
CA GLU A 23 7.19 -24.18 -2.99
C GLU A 23 6.03 -23.92 -3.98
N GLU A 24 5.74 -22.64 -4.25
CA GLU A 24 4.66 -22.23 -5.15
C GLU A 24 5.14 -22.05 -6.61
N LEU A 25 6.45 -22.08 -6.86
CA LEU A 25 7.00 -21.87 -8.21
C LEU A 25 6.54 -22.93 -9.23
N ALA A 26 6.21 -24.14 -8.77
CA ALA A 26 5.64 -25.17 -9.65
C ALA A 26 4.26 -24.76 -10.18
N GLU A 27 3.45 -24.09 -9.36
CA GLU A 27 2.14 -23.55 -9.76
C GLU A 27 2.32 -22.38 -10.72
N PHE A 28 3.27 -21.48 -10.43
CA PHE A 28 3.67 -20.40 -11.33
C PHE A 28 4.01 -20.94 -12.74
N PHE A 29 4.90 -21.94 -12.83
CA PHE A 29 5.29 -22.50 -14.13
C PHE A 29 4.11 -23.08 -14.89
N HIS A 30 3.25 -23.82 -14.19
CA HIS A 30 2.08 -24.46 -14.80
C HIS A 30 1.09 -23.41 -15.35
N TYR A 31 0.81 -22.38 -14.56
CA TYR A 31 -0.09 -21.29 -14.94
C TYR A 31 0.40 -20.57 -16.19
N TYR A 32 1.62 -20.03 -16.17
CA TYR A 32 2.13 -19.23 -17.28
C TYR A 32 2.37 -20.05 -18.55
N LEU A 33 2.77 -21.31 -18.41
CA LEU A 33 2.90 -22.18 -19.58
C LEU A 33 1.55 -22.49 -20.22
N THR A 34 0.50 -22.65 -19.41
CA THR A 34 -0.87 -22.85 -19.92
C THR A 34 -1.38 -21.61 -20.66
N GLU A 35 -1.15 -20.43 -20.11
CA GLU A 35 -1.53 -19.17 -20.77
C GLU A 35 -0.76 -18.95 -22.07
N LEU A 36 0.56 -19.25 -22.09
CA LEU A 36 1.37 -19.19 -23.31
C LEU A 36 0.85 -20.13 -24.40
N LEU A 37 0.47 -21.36 -24.04
CA LEU A 37 -0.10 -22.30 -25.02
C LEU A 37 -1.41 -21.77 -25.59
N ARG A 38 -2.30 -21.25 -24.75
CA ARG A 38 -3.56 -20.64 -25.20
C ARG A 38 -3.31 -19.47 -26.14
N GLU A 39 -2.34 -18.61 -25.82
CA GLU A 39 -1.96 -17.49 -26.67
C GLU A 39 -1.49 -17.98 -28.04
N ILE A 40 -0.57 -18.95 -28.07
CA ILE A 40 -0.04 -19.52 -29.30
C ILE A 40 -1.16 -20.17 -30.14
N GLU A 41 -2.02 -20.97 -29.52
CA GLU A 41 -3.15 -21.62 -30.19
C GLU A 41 -4.14 -20.61 -30.79
N CYS A 42 -4.32 -19.45 -30.16
CA CYS A 42 -5.22 -18.41 -30.65
C CYS A 42 -4.63 -17.57 -31.78
N GLN A 43 -3.30 -17.44 -31.87
CA GLN A 43 -2.63 -16.54 -32.79
C GLN A 43 -1.99 -17.23 -34.00
N TYR A 44 -1.65 -18.52 -33.89
CA TYR A 44 -0.88 -19.24 -34.91
C TYR A 44 -1.57 -20.51 -35.38
N SER A 45 -1.49 -20.78 -36.69
CA SER A 45 -1.88 -22.06 -37.26
C SER A 45 -0.96 -23.20 -36.79
N ILE A 46 -1.43 -24.44 -36.90
CA ILE A 46 -0.62 -25.62 -36.56
C ILE A 46 0.70 -25.64 -37.35
N GLU A 47 0.67 -25.24 -38.63
CA GLU A 47 1.85 -25.19 -39.48
C GLU A 47 2.88 -24.18 -38.94
N GLU A 48 2.46 -22.97 -38.60
CA GLU A 48 3.33 -21.95 -38.01
C GLU A 48 3.88 -22.39 -36.65
N GLN A 49 3.07 -23.04 -35.82
CA GLN A 49 3.51 -23.59 -34.53
C GLN A 49 4.61 -24.64 -34.70
N LEU A 50 4.47 -25.54 -35.67
CA LEU A 50 5.48 -26.56 -35.98
C LEU A 50 6.78 -25.95 -36.50
N GLU A 51 6.70 -24.87 -37.28
CA GLU A 51 7.88 -24.22 -37.85
C GLU A 51 8.65 -23.37 -36.83
N THR A 52 7.93 -22.67 -35.94
CA THR A 52 8.52 -21.58 -35.14
C THR A 52 8.52 -21.83 -33.63
N HIS A 53 7.60 -22.63 -33.08
CA HIS A 53 7.42 -22.77 -31.63
C HIS A 53 7.85 -24.13 -31.07
N ILE A 54 7.77 -25.21 -31.86
CA ILE A 54 7.90 -26.59 -31.38
C ILE A 54 9.18 -26.88 -30.58
N GLN A 55 10.32 -26.30 -30.99
CA GLN A 55 11.61 -26.55 -30.33
C GLN A 55 11.64 -25.96 -28.91
N ILE A 56 11.04 -24.79 -28.71
CA ILE A 56 11.00 -24.11 -27.42
C ILE A 56 9.91 -24.73 -26.55
N LEU A 57 8.72 -24.98 -27.10
CA LEU A 57 7.64 -25.69 -26.41
C LEU A 57 8.09 -27.08 -25.92
N GLY A 58 8.85 -27.82 -26.73
CA GLY A 58 9.41 -29.11 -26.32
C GLY A 58 10.37 -29.01 -25.12
N LYS A 59 11.10 -27.90 -24.97
CA LYS A 59 11.94 -27.65 -23.78
C LYS A 59 11.11 -27.23 -22.58
N LEU A 60 10.06 -26.45 -22.79
CA LEU A 60 9.13 -26.01 -21.74
C LEU A 60 8.26 -27.17 -21.21
N ALA A 61 8.07 -28.23 -22.00
CA ALA A 61 7.24 -29.38 -21.62
C ALA A 61 7.63 -30.03 -20.27
N ARG A 62 8.90 -29.91 -19.84
CA ARG A 62 9.35 -30.40 -18.54
C ARG A 62 8.66 -29.74 -17.34
N TYR A 63 8.14 -28.53 -17.53
CA TYR A 63 7.49 -27.76 -16.47
C TYR A 63 5.97 -28.02 -16.36
N PHE A 64 5.40 -28.89 -17.20
CA PHE A 64 3.98 -29.27 -17.11
C PHE A 64 3.65 -30.23 -15.97
N LYS A 65 4.66 -30.82 -15.34
CA LYS A 65 4.49 -31.83 -14.31
C LYS A 65 4.99 -31.27 -12.98
N PRO A 66 4.11 -30.66 -12.16
CA PRO A 66 4.49 -29.98 -10.93
C PRO A 66 5.34 -30.85 -10.01
N ASN A 67 4.98 -32.14 -9.90
CA ASN A 67 5.62 -33.10 -9.01
C ASN A 67 7.04 -33.53 -9.44
N GLU A 68 7.48 -33.16 -10.64
CA GLU A 68 8.84 -33.48 -11.16
C GLU A 68 9.79 -32.27 -11.09
N ILE A 69 9.30 -31.11 -10.62
CA ILE A 69 10.06 -29.87 -10.53
C ILE A 69 10.52 -29.69 -9.09
N ILE A 70 11.81 -29.93 -8.85
CA ILE A 70 12.45 -29.56 -7.59
C ILE A 70 13.22 -28.28 -7.89
N VAL A 71 12.71 -27.13 -7.45
CA VAL A 71 13.40 -25.85 -7.61
C VAL A 71 14.47 -25.74 -6.54
N GLU A 72 15.59 -26.46 -6.69
CA GLU A 72 16.69 -26.40 -5.72
C GLU A 72 17.46 -25.05 -5.77
N ASP A 73 17.32 -24.30 -6.88
CA ASP A 73 17.89 -22.97 -7.09
C ASP A 73 17.11 -22.19 -8.19
N ASP A 74 17.26 -20.86 -8.19
CA ASP A 74 16.81 -19.91 -9.23
C ASP A 74 17.08 -20.34 -10.70
N LYS A 75 17.95 -21.31 -10.94
CA LYS A 75 18.36 -21.78 -12.26
C LYS A 75 17.19 -22.30 -13.09
N ASP A 76 16.31 -23.12 -12.53
CA ASP A 76 15.17 -23.63 -13.30
C ASP A 76 14.17 -22.52 -13.61
N LEU A 77 14.02 -21.55 -12.70
CA LEU A 77 13.26 -20.33 -12.94
C LEU A 77 13.86 -19.48 -14.07
N ARG A 78 15.18 -19.24 -14.05
CA ARG A 78 15.89 -18.50 -15.12
C ARG A 78 15.79 -19.18 -16.46
N ILE A 79 15.92 -20.52 -16.52
CA ILE A 79 15.78 -21.28 -17.76
C ILE A 79 14.34 -21.20 -18.27
N PHE A 80 13.35 -21.33 -17.37
CA PHE A 80 11.94 -21.22 -17.71
C PHE A 80 11.65 -19.85 -18.35
N LEU A 81 11.99 -18.76 -17.65
CA LEU A 81 11.73 -17.40 -18.12
C LEU A 81 12.44 -17.10 -19.44
N ASN A 82 13.68 -17.56 -19.61
CA ASN A 82 14.41 -17.38 -20.87
C ASN A 82 13.72 -18.08 -22.05
N LEU A 83 13.15 -19.27 -21.84
CA LEU A 83 12.40 -19.99 -22.87
C LEU A 83 11.02 -19.38 -23.09
N TYR A 84 10.30 -19.06 -22.01
CA TYR A 84 8.99 -18.42 -22.04
C TYR A 84 9.03 -17.09 -22.79
N ASN A 85 9.97 -16.21 -22.45
CA ASN A 85 10.11 -14.88 -23.04
C ASN A 85 10.54 -14.88 -24.52
N GLN A 86 10.94 -16.02 -25.07
CA GLN A 86 11.17 -16.16 -26.52
C GLN A 86 9.88 -16.33 -27.31
N LEU A 87 8.80 -16.78 -26.66
CA LEU A 87 7.52 -17.06 -27.29
C LEU A 87 6.41 -16.09 -26.85
N ALA A 88 6.42 -15.67 -25.59
CA ALA A 88 5.38 -14.82 -25.02
C ALA A 88 5.40 -13.41 -25.64
N SER A 89 4.22 -12.84 -25.87
CA SER A 89 4.09 -11.43 -26.26
C SER A 89 4.50 -10.50 -25.10
N ASN A 90 4.04 -10.80 -23.89
CA ASN A 90 4.42 -10.13 -22.66
C ASN A 90 5.56 -10.89 -21.98
N LYS A 91 6.72 -10.24 -21.84
CA LYS A 91 7.86 -10.86 -21.15
C LYS A 91 7.72 -10.71 -19.64
N LEU A 92 8.08 -11.78 -18.93
CA LEU A 92 8.12 -11.84 -17.49
C LEU A 92 9.56 -11.68 -16.98
N PHE A 93 9.69 -10.95 -15.90
CA PHE A 93 10.92 -10.77 -15.13
C PHE A 93 10.66 -11.14 -13.69
N TYR A 94 11.73 -11.42 -12.95
CA TYR A 94 11.62 -11.66 -11.53
C TYR A 94 12.75 -10.99 -10.76
N GLU A 95 12.45 -10.60 -9.53
CA GLU A 95 13.42 -10.25 -8.50
C GLU A 95 13.12 -11.09 -7.25
N ALA A 96 14.17 -11.60 -6.61
CA ALA A 96 14.03 -12.33 -5.35
C ALA A 96 14.35 -11.40 -4.17
N ILE A 97 13.50 -11.42 -3.15
CA ILE A 97 13.69 -10.69 -1.91
C ILE A 97 13.64 -11.64 -0.71
N THR A 98 14.09 -11.16 0.44
CA THR A 98 14.07 -11.93 1.69
C THR A 98 13.37 -11.12 2.78
N VAL A 99 12.40 -11.74 3.43
CA VAL A 99 11.65 -11.19 4.58
C VAL A 99 11.94 -12.02 5.83
N LYS A 100 11.78 -11.45 7.02
CA LYS A 100 12.24 -12.08 8.27
C LYS A 100 11.30 -13.12 8.85
N ASP A 101 10.01 -12.98 8.59
CA ASP A 101 8.94 -13.83 9.13
C ASP A 101 7.65 -13.68 8.31
N GLU A 102 6.68 -14.54 8.60
CA GLU A 102 5.35 -14.60 7.95
C GLU A 102 4.54 -13.29 8.12
N ILE A 103 4.84 -12.47 9.13
CA ILE A 103 4.15 -11.18 9.32
C ILE A 103 4.69 -10.16 8.30
N GLU A 104 6.02 -10.04 8.20
CA GLU A 104 6.66 -9.18 7.19
C GLU A 104 6.34 -9.63 5.76
N GLU A 105 6.13 -10.93 5.55
CA GLU A 105 5.64 -11.49 4.29
C GLU A 105 4.23 -11.01 3.94
N GLN A 106 3.27 -11.14 4.85
CA GLN A 106 1.89 -10.68 4.65
C GLN A 106 1.83 -9.17 4.42
N ASP A 107 2.56 -8.40 5.23
CA ASP A 107 2.65 -6.95 5.09
C ASP A 107 3.23 -6.56 3.71
N PHE A 108 4.23 -7.30 3.23
CA PHE A 108 4.83 -7.07 1.91
C PHE A 108 3.84 -7.38 0.78
N ILE A 109 3.19 -8.54 0.81
CA ILE A 109 2.21 -8.97 -0.21
C ILE A 109 1.03 -7.99 -0.24
N GLU A 110 0.51 -7.58 0.92
CA GLU A 110 -0.56 -6.58 1.01
C GLU A 110 -0.10 -5.23 0.43
N PHE A 111 1.10 -4.77 0.80
CA PHE A 111 1.63 -3.49 0.33
C PHE A 111 1.77 -3.46 -1.20
N VAL A 112 2.38 -4.49 -1.79
CA VAL A 112 2.64 -4.53 -3.23
C VAL A 112 1.36 -4.66 -4.04
N ASN A 113 0.36 -5.41 -3.56
CA ASN A 113 -0.88 -5.65 -4.29
C ASN A 113 -1.95 -4.56 -4.08
N SER A 114 -1.92 -3.84 -2.95
CA SER A 114 -2.97 -2.86 -2.61
C SER A 114 -2.62 -1.42 -2.97
N ASN A 115 -1.36 -1.13 -3.28
CA ASN A 115 -0.89 0.22 -3.62
C ASN A 115 -0.52 0.31 -5.09
N ASP A 116 -0.97 1.37 -5.75
CA ASP A 116 -0.49 1.72 -7.09
C ASP A 116 1.04 1.83 -7.09
N ASP A 117 1.70 1.14 -8.02
CA ASP A 117 3.17 1.05 -8.12
C ASP A 117 3.86 0.57 -6.82
N GLY A 118 3.18 -0.23 -5.98
CA GLY A 118 3.69 -0.68 -4.67
C GLY A 118 5.08 -1.32 -4.76
N TRP A 119 5.34 -2.13 -5.80
CA TRP A 119 6.66 -2.72 -6.02
C TRP A 119 7.76 -1.68 -6.30
N GLU A 120 7.49 -0.69 -7.14
CA GLU A 120 8.45 0.39 -7.42
C GLU A 120 8.66 1.27 -6.18
N GLN A 121 7.62 1.54 -5.40
CA GLN A 121 7.75 2.25 -4.12
C GLN A 121 8.66 1.51 -3.14
N PHE A 122 8.49 0.19 -3.02
CA PHE A 122 9.34 -0.67 -2.19
C PHE A 122 10.81 -0.62 -2.63
N LYS A 123 11.07 -0.73 -3.94
CA LYS A 123 12.43 -0.63 -4.51
C LYS A 123 13.05 0.75 -4.27
N ASN A 124 12.29 1.81 -4.52
CA ASN A 124 12.74 3.19 -4.32
C ASN A 124 13.03 3.49 -2.84
N ASN A 125 12.39 2.76 -1.92
CA ASN A 125 12.65 2.82 -0.49
C ASN A 125 13.67 1.78 0.00
N ASN A 126 14.66 1.42 -0.84
CA ASN A 126 15.76 0.51 -0.51
C ASN A 126 15.29 -0.88 -0.03
N TYR A 127 14.28 -1.45 -0.71
CA TYR A 127 13.71 -2.76 -0.37
C TYR A 127 13.18 -2.82 1.06
N GLN A 128 12.51 -1.76 1.50
CA GLN A 128 11.78 -1.69 2.75
C GLN A 128 10.38 -1.16 2.48
N ILE A 129 9.38 -1.73 3.16
CA ILE A 129 8.01 -1.20 3.10
C ILE A 129 8.07 0.25 3.62
N PRO A 130 7.70 1.25 2.79
CA PRO A 130 7.64 2.64 3.21
C PRO A 130 6.82 2.78 4.47
N GLN A 131 7.31 3.60 5.39
CA GLN A 131 6.54 3.86 6.59
C GLN A 131 5.32 4.67 6.21
N LYS A 132 4.16 4.16 6.57
CA LYS A 132 2.92 4.91 6.46
C LYS A 132 3.02 6.12 7.39
N LYS A 133 2.85 7.31 6.82
CA LYS A 133 2.79 8.58 7.53
C LYS A 133 1.48 9.27 7.19
N VAL A 134 1.05 10.16 8.06
CA VAL A 134 -0.09 11.02 7.87
C VAL A 134 0.44 12.44 7.73
N LYS A 135 0.04 13.10 6.64
CA LYS A 135 0.15 14.53 6.46
C LYS A 135 -1.11 15.18 7.01
N VAL A 136 -0.96 16.02 8.03
CA VAL A 136 -2.04 16.88 8.53
C VAL A 136 -1.77 18.30 8.08
N GLU A 137 -2.74 18.90 7.41
CA GLU A 137 -2.70 20.29 6.94
C GLU A 137 -3.84 21.06 7.60
N ILE A 138 -3.50 22.09 8.37
CA ILE A 138 -4.46 22.99 8.98
C ILE A 138 -4.39 24.32 8.24
N HIS A 139 -5.52 24.73 7.69
CA HIS A 139 -5.76 26.03 7.10
C HIS A 139 -6.65 26.80 8.06
N LYS A 140 -6.10 27.74 8.84
CA LYS A 140 -6.90 28.64 9.67
C LYS A 140 -6.87 30.06 9.14
N HIS A 141 -8.01 30.73 9.17
CA HIS A 141 -8.17 32.14 8.86
C HIS A 141 -7.93 32.94 10.15
N ASP A 142 -6.79 33.63 10.22
CA ASP A 142 -6.53 34.55 11.32
C ASP A 142 -7.41 35.79 11.16
N SER A 143 -8.50 35.85 11.92
CA SER A 143 -9.46 36.96 11.92
C SER A 143 -8.85 38.27 12.44
N LYS A 144 -7.73 38.22 13.19
CA LYS A 144 -7.02 39.42 13.69
C LYS A 144 -6.06 40.00 12.65
N ASN A 145 -5.44 39.17 11.80
CA ASN A 145 -4.44 39.61 10.82
C ASN A 145 -4.86 39.47 9.34
N MET A 146 -6.06 38.96 9.03
CA MET A 146 -6.50 38.58 7.67
C MET A 146 -5.49 37.69 6.93
N LEU A 147 -4.75 36.84 7.64
CA LEU A 147 -3.76 35.93 7.06
C LEU A 147 -4.18 34.48 7.28
N ARG A 148 -3.97 33.63 6.28
CA ARG A 148 -4.15 32.18 6.43
C ARG A 148 -2.93 31.59 7.11
N LYS A 149 -3.09 31.04 8.31
CA LYS A 149 -2.05 30.25 8.98
C LYS A 149 -2.09 28.85 8.39
N TYR A 150 -1.00 28.46 7.73
CA TYR A 150 -0.80 27.11 7.22
C TYR A 150 0.14 26.36 8.15
N ILE A 151 -0.35 25.25 8.72
CA ILE A 151 0.45 24.35 9.52
C ILE A 151 0.40 22.97 8.85
N SER A 152 1.56 22.47 8.41
CA SER A 152 1.68 21.10 7.90
C SER A 152 2.60 20.28 8.79
N HIS A 153 2.15 19.10 9.20
CA HIS A 153 2.93 18.12 9.93
C HIS A 153 2.86 16.77 9.21
N ILE A 154 4.02 16.10 9.09
CA ILE A 154 4.12 14.71 8.65
C ILE A 154 4.45 13.87 9.89
N VAL A 155 3.65 12.85 10.15
CA VAL A 155 3.65 12.09 11.40
C VAL A 155 3.41 10.61 11.13
N ASP A 156 4.17 9.72 11.76
CA ASP A 156 4.07 8.28 11.50
C ASP A 156 2.70 7.71 11.91
N ASP A 157 2.22 6.68 11.21
CA ASP A 157 0.92 6.02 11.45
C ASP A 157 0.79 5.50 12.89
N ASN A 158 1.87 4.90 13.41
CA ASN A 158 1.99 4.46 14.81
C ASN A 158 1.81 5.60 15.83
N ASN A 159 2.00 6.84 15.40
CA ASN A 159 1.89 8.04 16.22
C ASN A 159 0.57 8.80 16.01
N ILE A 160 -0.36 8.32 15.15
CA ILE A 160 -1.63 9.01 14.87
C ILE A 160 -2.38 9.35 16.16
N ALA A 161 -2.44 8.45 17.15
CA ALA A 161 -3.12 8.75 18.40
C ALA A 161 -2.51 9.97 19.14
N SER A 162 -1.18 10.14 19.08
CA SER A 162 -0.50 11.32 19.63
C SER A 162 -0.84 12.58 18.83
N VAL A 163 -0.98 12.46 17.52
CA VAL A 163 -1.33 13.56 16.61
C VAL A 163 -2.73 14.05 16.90
N VAL A 164 -3.72 13.15 16.92
CA VAL A 164 -5.11 13.54 17.19
C VAL A 164 -5.21 14.22 18.56
N ARG A 165 -4.52 13.71 19.59
CA ARG A 165 -4.47 14.40 20.90
C ARG A 165 -3.88 15.81 20.82
N LYS A 166 -2.77 16.00 20.09
CA LYS A 166 -2.18 17.32 19.89
C LYS A 166 -3.12 18.27 19.17
N LEU A 167 -3.86 17.78 18.17
CA LEU A 167 -4.85 18.55 17.43
C LEU A 167 -6.03 18.96 18.32
N ILE A 168 -6.55 18.04 19.15
CA ILE A 168 -7.58 18.35 20.14
C ILE A 168 -7.10 19.42 21.12
N ILE A 169 -5.89 19.31 21.65
CA ILE A 169 -5.32 20.30 22.58
C ILE A 169 -5.18 21.65 21.90
N PHE A 170 -4.61 21.67 20.69
CA PHE A 170 -4.47 22.88 19.88
C PHE A 170 -5.82 23.59 19.68
N GLU A 171 -6.87 22.83 19.37
CA GLU A 171 -8.19 23.38 19.14
C GLU A 171 -8.85 23.90 20.42
N ILE A 172 -8.78 23.13 21.51
CA ILE A 172 -9.31 23.56 22.81
C ILE A 172 -8.64 24.86 23.27
N ASP A 173 -7.33 25.00 23.05
CA ASP A 173 -6.60 26.20 23.44
C ASP A 173 -6.99 27.39 22.55
N ASP A 174 -7.21 27.19 21.25
CA ASP A 174 -7.72 28.23 20.35
C ASP A 174 -9.14 28.69 20.72
N LEU A 175 -10.04 27.76 21.08
CA LEU A 175 -11.38 28.10 21.57
C LEU A 175 -11.33 28.95 22.85
N LYS A 176 -10.44 28.63 23.80
CA LYS A 176 -10.26 29.43 25.02
C LYS A 176 -9.70 30.82 24.76
N GLU A 177 -8.91 31.00 23.70
CA GLU A 177 -8.39 32.32 23.32
C GLU A 177 -9.45 33.20 22.64
N ASN A 178 -10.45 32.59 22.01
CA ASN A 178 -11.43 33.27 21.17
C ASN A 178 -12.82 33.45 21.82
N TYR A 179 -13.15 32.70 22.87
CA TYR A 179 -14.46 32.74 23.54
C TYR A 179 -14.33 32.90 25.06
N GLU A 180 -15.24 33.67 25.66
CA GLU A 180 -15.38 33.70 27.12
C GLU A 180 -16.06 32.44 27.67
N THR A 181 -15.91 32.15 28.96
CA THR A 181 -16.43 30.92 29.60
C THR A 181 -17.93 30.70 29.34
N ASP A 182 -18.75 31.76 29.42
CA ASP A 182 -20.19 31.66 29.18
C ASP A 182 -20.51 31.38 27.71
N GLU A 183 -19.70 31.89 26.78
CA GLU A 183 -19.83 31.60 25.35
C GLU A 183 -19.41 30.16 25.05
N LEU A 184 -18.35 29.65 25.69
CA LEU A 184 -17.95 28.24 25.56
C LEU A 184 -19.06 27.29 26.02
N LEU A 185 -19.72 27.59 27.13
CA LEU A 185 -20.80 26.76 27.68
C LEU A 185 -22.08 26.81 26.83
N ASN A 186 -22.42 27.98 26.29
CA ASN A 186 -23.70 28.17 25.60
C ASN A 186 -23.62 27.94 24.08
N LEU A 187 -22.49 28.24 23.45
CA LEU A 187 -22.32 28.16 21.99
C LEU A 187 -21.48 26.97 21.56
N GLN A 188 -20.48 26.58 22.35
CA GLN A 188 -19.46 25.60 21.96
C GLN A 188 -19.54 24.27 22.73
N SER A 189 -20.54 24.09 23.61
CA SER A 189 -20.58 22.94 24.52
C SER A 189 -20.76 21.59 23.82
N ILE A 190 -21.46 21.55 22.69
CA ILE A 190 -21.62 20.34 21.87
C ILE A 190 -20.26 19.96 21.27
N TYR A 191 -19.62 20.89 20.58
CA TYR A 191 -18.31 20.67 19.95
C TYR A 191 -17.23 20.29 20.97
N LEU A 192 -17.18 20.97 22.12
CA LEU A 192 -16.30 20.60 23.23
C LEU A 192 -16.59 19.19 23.76
N GLY A 193 -17.87 18.80 23.83
CA GLY A 193 -18.29 17.45 24.19
C GLY A 193 -17.75 16.40 23.22
N ASP A 194 -17.86 16.66 21.90
CA ASP A 194 -17.37 15.77 20.85
C ASP A 194 -15.84 15.60 20.90
N LEU A 195 -15.10 16.70 21.10
CA LEU A 195 -13.64 16.66 21.25
C LEU A 195 -13.20 15.84 22.49
N LEU A 196 -13.94 15.95 23.60
CA LEU A 196 -13.68 15.16 24.82
C LEU A 196 -14.02 13.68 24.64
N GLU A 197 -15.11 13.36 23.95
CA GLU A 197 -15.45 11.97 23.60
C GLU A 197 -14.36 11.34 22.72
N LEU A 198 -13.83 12.12 21.78
CA LEU A 198 -12.74 11.67 20.92
C LEU A 198 -11.45 11.40 21.70
N ASP A 199 -11.05 12.28 22.63
CA ASP A 199 -9.88 12.04 23.50
C ASP A 199 -10.08 10.80 24.39
N ASN A 200 -11.29 10.61 24.92
CA ASN A 200 -11.62 9.41 25.70
C ASN A 200 -11.51 8.13 24.85
N SER A 201 -12.01 8.17 23.61
CA SER A 201 -11.92 7.05 22.66
C SER A 201 -10.46 6.70 22.32
N LEU A 202 -9.59 7.71 22.18
CA LEU A 202 -8.15 7.54 21.99
C LEU A 202 -7.47 6.91 23.21
N ARG A 203 -7.89 7.25 24.43
CA ARG A 203 -7.33 6.67 25.68
C ARG A 203 -7.73 5.22 25.88
N GLN A 204 -8.93 4.86 25.46
CA GLN A 204 -9.51 3.53 25.65
C GLN A 204 -9.26 2.59 24.45
N THR A 205 -8.59 3.06 23.38
CA THR A 205 -8.31 2.28 22.16
C THR A 205 -9.57 1.63 21.57
N LEU A 206 -10.71 2.34 21.61
CA LEU A 206 -12.01 1.79 21.21
C LEU A 206 -12.16 1.60 19.70
N TYR A 207 -11.42 2.39 18.91
CA TYR A 207 -11.51 2.43 17.45
C TYR A 207 -10.11 2.51 16.83
N PRO A 208 -9.95 2.09 15.56
CA PRO A 208 -8.71 2.29 14.82
C PRO A 208 -8.29 3.77 14.81
N ASN A 209 -6.99 4.02 14.96
CA ASN A 209 -6.46 5.39 15.04
C ASN A 209 -6.81 6.25 13.81
N GLN A 210 -6.81 5.64 12.61
CA GLN A 210 -7.23 6.32 11.39
C GLN A 210 -8.69 6.80 11.46
N THR A 211 -9.60 5.96 11.95
CA THR A 211 -11.01 6.32 12.12
C THR A 211 -11.19 7.49 13.08
N LEU A 212 -10.38 7.54 14.15
CA LEU A 212 -10.41 8.64 15.12
C LEU A 212 -9.83 9.93 14.54
N LEU A 213 -8.81 9.83 13.69
CA LEU A 213 -8.30 10.96 12.92
C LEU A 213 -9.35 11.49 11.95
N ASP A 214 -9.98 10.63 11.15
CA ASP A 214 -11.02 11.03 10.20
C ASP A 214 -12.21 11.71 10.92
N ARG A 215 -12.59 11.18 12.10
CA ARG A 215 -13.62 11.79 12.95
C ARG A 215 -13.20 13.18 13.45
N PHE A 216 -11.93 13.38 13.83
CA PHE A 216 -11.43 14.71 14.16
C PHE A 216 -11.56 15.68 12.99
N CYS A 217 -11.07 15.28 11.80
CA CYS A 217 -11.05 16.15 10.63
C CYS A 217 -12.49 16.52 10.22
N TYR A 218 -13.44 15.58 10.34
CA TYR A 218 -14.88 15.85 10.16
C TYR A 218 -15.43 16.87 11.16
N LEU A 219 -15.26 16.62 12.47
CA LEU A 219 -15.79 17.50 13.53
C LEU A 219 -15.23 18.92 13.42
N PHE A 220 -13.93 19.06 13.15
CA PHE A 220 -13.29 20.35 12.95
C PHE A 220 -13.89 21.10 11.76
N ASN A 221 -14.02 20.43 10.61
CA ASN A 221 -14.48 21.08 9.39
C ASN A 221 -15.95 21.48 9.45
N GLU A 222 -16.79 20.71 10.15
CA GLU A 222 -18.20 21.06 10.38
C GLU A 222 -18.34 22.30 11.28
N GLU A 223 -17.59 22.36 12.39
CA GLU A 223 -17.64 23.52 13.29
C GLU A 223 -17.17 24.80 12.57
N HIS A 224 -16.16 24.66 11.69
CA HIS A 224 -15.53 25.79 11.03
C HIS A 224 -15.99 26.04 9.58
N GLU A 225 -17.07 25.38 9.13
CA GLU A 225 -17.58 25.44 7.75
C GLU A 225 -17.76 26.90 7.26
N TYR A 226 -18.23 27.78 8.14
CA TYR A 226 -18.58 29.16 7.82
C TYR A 226 -17.41 30.14 7.85
N VAL A 227 -16.25 29.75 8.39
CA VAL A 227 -15.06 30.60 8.52
C VAL A 227 -13.93 30.21 7.56
N THR A 228 -14.17 29.23 6.69
CA THR A 228 -13.22 28.70 5.69
C THR A 228 -11.96 28.08 6.30
N ASP A 229 -12.02 27.71 7.57
CA ASP A 229 -10.96 26.92 8.19
C ASP A 229 -11.16 25.45 7.86
N GLU A 230 -10.06 24.75 7.64
CA GLU A 230 -10.10 23.37 7.20
C GLU A 230 -8.91 22.60 7.75
N VAL A 231 -9.17 21.38 8.19
CA VAL A 231 -8.16 20.36 8.46
C VAL A 231 -8.28 19.28 7.38
N LYS A 232 -7.18 19.05 6.67
CA LYS A 232 -7.01 17.96 5.72
C LYS A 232 -6.01 16.94 6.24
N CYS A 233 -6.39 15.68 6.11
CA CYS A 233 -5.66 14.54 6.65
C CYS A 233 -5.42 13.59 5.47
N THR A 234 -4.16 13.37 5.10
CA THR A 234 -3.81 12.54 3.94
C THR A 234 -2.76 11.52 4.33
N THR A 235 -3.04 10.25 4.08
CA THR A 235 -2.04 9.19 4.20
C THR A 235 -1.01 9.34 3.10
N ILE A 236 0.27 9.30 3.47
CA ILE A 236 1.41 9.29 2.56
C ILE A 236 2.35 8.16 2.94
N TYR A 237 3.01 7.57 1.96
CA TYR A 237 4.08 6.59 2.18
C TYR A 237 5.43 7.31 2.01
N SER A 238 6.38 7.03 2.90
CA SER A 238 7.72 7.65 2.88
C SER A 238 8.85 6.69 3.17
#